data_AF-A0AAE9JBX0-F1
#
_entry.id   AF-A0AAE9JBX0-F1
#
_cell.length_a   1.000
_cell.length_b   1.000
_cell.length_c   1.000
_cell.angle_alpha   90.00
_cell.angle_beta   90.00
_cell.angle_gamma   90.00
#
_symmetry.space_group_name_H-M   'P 1'
#
loop_
_entity.id
_entity.type
_entity.pdbx_description
1 polymer ?
#
loop_
_entity_poly.entity_id
_entity_poly.type
_entity_poly.pdbx_seq_one_letter_code
_entity_poly.pdbx_strand_id
1 'polypeptide(L)'
;MRRSSSIFLLLLVTVAIAKIDHVKEKTSESHGDATKLKAKEAPEHINHKKMFTENFKKRRAEHKAAIESIKGIGKDKTRLFLEDLLKNIKNLLNESRETIERIAHLAESPFPHDSDLLKDAFSKLHENTALFTDLSLAFSKFFETKVQKDRKLKTLLVWAYNYSIKTGVFDVDTEKKVNLMAQQHELIEKDQKYFNAYDKECAKKELEAEDAERKRSKSKKAERKQPKGEL
;
A
#
# COMPACT_ATOMS: atom_id res chain seq x y z
N MET A 1 26.46 15.46 -29.27
CA MET A 1 25.74 14.20 -28.95
C MET A 1 26.22 13.68 -27.60
N ARG A 2 25.29 13.19 -26.76
CA ARG A 2 25.47 12.77 -25.35
C ARG A 2 25.57 13.90 -24.31
N ARG A 3 24.45 14.09 -23.59
CA ARG A 3 24.33 14.19 -22.12
C ARG A 3 22.95 14.76 -21.79
N SER A 4 21.92 13.91 -21.75
CA SER A 4 20.67 14.22 -21.04
C SER A 4 19.82 12.95 -20.90
N SER A 5 20.07 12.16 -19.86
CA SER A 5 19.17 11.04 -19.48
C SER A 5 19.30 10.57 -18.02
N SER A 6 20.08 11.25 -17.18
CA SER A 6 20.30 10.83 -15.79
C SER A 6 19.65 11.73 -14.73
N ILE A 7 18.92 12.77 -15.14
CA ILE A 7 18.33 13.75 -14.20
C ILE A 7 16.87 13.41 -13.83
N PHE A 8 16.16 12.64 -14.67
CA PHE A 8 14.76 12.29 -14.40
C PHE A 8 14.58 11.07 -13.46
N LEU A 9 15.64 10.33 -13.15
CA LEU A 9 15.56 9.11 -12.32
C LEU A 9 15.87 9.38 -10.83
N LEU A 10 16.37 10.56 -10.47
CA LEU A 10 16.74 10.90 -9.08
C LEU A 10 15.61 11.57 -8.27
N LEU A 11 14.47 11.89 -8.89
CA LEU A 11 13.42 12.72 -8.29
C LEU A 11 12.24 11.94 -7.67
N LEU A 12 12.24 10.60 -7.71
CA LEU A 12 11.16 9.77 -7.14
C LEU A 12 11.59 8.87 -5.96
N VAL A 13 12.81 9.02 -5.45
CA VAL A 13 13.28 8.27 -4.26
C VAL A 13 13.71 9.19 -3.10
N THR A 14 13.71 10.52 -3.28
CA THR A 14 14.10 11.47 -2.22
C THR A 14 13.05 11.73 -1.14
N VAL A 15 11.81 11.23 -1.27
CA VAL A 15 10.79 11.37 -0.20
C VAL A 15 10.93 10.29 0.89
N ALA A 16 11.92 9.39 0.77
CA ALA A 16 12.19 8.34 1.75
C ALA A 16 13.25 8.69 2.82
N ILE A 17 13.76 9.93 2.88
CA ILE A 17 14.63 10.36 3.98
C ILE A 17 14.30 11.80 4.40
N ALA A 18 13.05 12.03 4.84
CA ALA A 18 12.80 13.13 5.77
C ALA A 18 13.06 12.57 7.17
N LYS A 19 14.27 12.81 7.67
CA LYS A 19 14.58 12.65 9.10
C LYS A 19 13.55 13.46 9.86
N ILE A 20 12.84 12.79 10.77
CA ILE A 20 12.05 13.46 11.79
C ILE A 20 13.07 14.17 12.68
N ASP A 21 13.21 15.49 12.51
CA ASP A 21 13.91 16.33 13.47
C ASP A 21 13.10 16.32 14.76
N HIS A 22 13.53 15.50 15.72
CA HIS A 22 13.09 15.64 17.09
C HIS A 22 13.64 16.96 17.64
N VAL A 23 12.70 17.82 18.03
CA VAL A 23 12.93 19.03 18.82
C VAL A 23 13.88 18.69 19.97
N LYS A 24 15.09 19.24 19.90
CA LYS A 24 16.12 19.14 20.93
C LYS A 24 15.72 20.10 22.06
N GLU A 25 15.10 19.57 23.11
CA GLU A 25 14.87 20.31 24.34
C GLU A 25 16.24 20.70 24.92
N LYS A 26 16.50 22.01 24.99
CA LYS A 26 17.74 22.55 25.57
C LYS A 26 17.65 22.45 27.08
N THR A 27 18.48 21.59 27.67
CA THR A 27 18.87 21.70 29.08
C THR A 27 19.72 22.96 29.24
N SER A 28 19.23 23.95 29.98
CA SER A 28 20.06 25.00 30.56
C SER A 28 19.75 25.07 32.05
N GLU A 29 20.73 24.65 32.85
CA GLU A 29 20.78 24.92 34.28
C GLU A 29 20.90 26.43 34.51
N SER A 30 20.07 26.98 35.41
CA SER A 30 20.41 28.18 36.17
C SER A 30 19.62 28.18 37.48
N HIS A 31 20.34 28.41 38.56
CA HIS A 31 19.88 28.50 39.94
C HIS A 31 18.91 29.67 40.18
N GLY A 32 17.98 29.47 41.12
CA GLY A 32 17.44 30.53 41.97
C GLY A 32 15.98 30.94 41.72
N ASP A 33 15.08 30.42 42.56
CA ASP A 33 14.18 31.18 43.47
C ASP A 33 12.82 30.47 43.62
N ALA A 34 12.41 30.36 44.88
CA ALA A 34 11.18 29.72 45.30
C ALA A 34 9.98 30.63 45.02
N THR A 35 8.83 30.00 44.78
CA THR A 35 7.45 30.56 44.78
C THR A 35 6.84 30.78 43.40
N LYS A 36 6.36 29.68 42.80
CA LYS A 36 5.06 29.58 42.10
C LYS A 36 4.82 28.13 41.72
N LEU A 37 4.05 27.41 42.55
CA LEU A 37 3.41 26.16 42.17
C LEU A 37 2.38 26.49 41.08
N LYS A 38 2.82 26.58 39.82
CA LYS A 38 1.91 26.38 38.70
C LYS A 38 1.61 24.90 38.63
N ALA A 39 0.33 24.56 38.71
CA ALA A 39 -0.16 23.22 38.40
C ALA A 39 0.48 22.79 37.07
N LYS A 40 1.27 21.71 37.11
CA LYS A 40 1.72 21.04 35.89
C LYS A 40 0.44 20.60 35.18
N GLU A 41 0.12 21.24 34.06
CA GLU A 41 -0.84 20.70 33.12
C GLU A 41 -0.41 19.26 32.84
N ALA A 42 -1.33 18.32 33.03
CA ALA A 42 -1.07 16.92 32.75
C ALA A 42 -0.61 16.82 31.28
N PRO A 43 0.49 16.10 31.00
CA PRO A 43 0.99 15.98 29.64
C PRO A 43 -0.14 15.48 28.74
N GLU A 44 -0.39 16.24 27.68
CA GLU A 44 -1.41 15.94 26.67
C GLU A 44 -1.26 14.47 26.25
N HIS A 45 -2.33 13.67 26.36
CA HIS A 45 -2.25 12.24 26.05
C HIS A 45 -2.03 12.07 24.54
N ILE A 46 -0.78 11.83 24.15
CA ILE A 46 -0.38 11.67 22.76
C ILE A 46 -0.88 10.31 22.25
N ASN A 47 -1.87 10.31 21.35
CA ASN A 47 -2.31 9.09 20.68
C ASN A 47 -1.38 8.73 19.50
N HIS A 48 -0.31 8.00 19.80
CA HIS A 48 0.71 7.60 18.82
C HIS A 48 0.16 6.79 17.64
N LYS A 49 -0.84 5.93 17.86
CA LYS A 49 -1.49 5.15 16.80
C LYS A 49 -2.23 6.08 15.82
N LYS A 50 -2.90 7.11 16.32
CA LYS A 50 -3.59 8.11 15.50
C LYS A 50 -2.60 8.88 14.62
N MET A 51 -1.52 9.39 15.18
CA MET A 51 -0.48 10.10 14.42
C MET A 51 0.16 9.21 13.34
N PHE A 52 0.45 7.95 13.67
CA PHE A 52 0.93 6.98 12.68
C PHE A 52 -0.06 6.84 11.53
N THR A 53 -1.35 6.64 11.83
CA THR A 53 -2.39 6.43 10.83
C THR A 53 -2.58 7.66 9.93
N GLU A 54 -2.46 8.86 10.48
CA GLU A 54 -2.53 10.12 9.71
C GLU A 54 -1.33 10.28 8.77
N ASN A 55 -0.11 9.99 9.23
CA ASN A 55 1.08 10.00 8.39
C ASN A 55 1.02 8.93 7.30
N PHE A 56 0.53 7.74 7.66
CA PHE A 56 0.31 6.64 6.71
C PHE A 56 -0.66 7.07 5.59
N LYS A 57 -1.76 7.74 5.91
CA LYS A 57 -2.70 8.27 4.88
C LYS A 57 -2.02 9.23 3.90
N LYS A 58 -1.14 10.12 4.38
CA LYS A 58 -0.36 11.00 3.50
C LYS A 58 0.53 10.18 2.56
N ARG A 59 1.20 9.15 3.09
CA ARG A 59 2.02 8.23 2.29
C ARG A 59 1.20 7.49 1.22
N ARG A 60 -0.04 7.09 1.52
CA ARG A 60 -0.95 6.46 0.54
C ARG A 60 -1.22 7.37 -0.67
N ALA A 61 -1.36 8.68 -0.45
CA ALA A 61 -1.57 9.64 -1.53
C ALA A 61 -0.33 9.72 -2.45
N GLU A 62 0.87 9.72 -1.86
CA GLU A 62 2.13 9.70 -2.60
C GLU A 62 2.29 8.42 -3.43
N HIS A 63 1.95 7.25 -2.88
CA HIS A 63 1.97 5.98 -3.63
C HIS A 63 1.09 6.05 -4.87
N LYS A 64 -0.13 6.61 -4.75
CA LYS A 64 -1.05 6.77 -5.87
C LYS A 64 -0.45 7.65 -6.97
N ALA A 65 0.17 8.78 -6.59
CA ALA A 65 0.83 9.68 -7.53
C ALA A 65 2.03 9.01 -8.24
N ALA A 66 2.84 8.26 -7.49
CA ALA A 66 3.97 7.52 -8.03
C ALA A 66 3.52 6.47 -9.07
N ILE A 67 2.44 5.74 -8.81
CA ILE A 67 1.91 4.73 -9.73
C ILE A 67 1.44 5.32 -11.05
N GLU A 68 0.73 6.45 -11.01
CA GLU A 68 0.32 7.13 -12.24
C GLU A 68 1.52 7.63 -13.03
N SER A 69 2.59 8.03 -12.35
CA SER A 69 3.85 8.42 -13.01
C SER A 69 4.53 7.23 -13.69
N ILE A 70 4.55 6.05 -13.06
CA ILE A 70 5.10 4.81 -13.65
C ILE A 70 4.29 4.38 -14.89
N LYS A 71 2.98 4.59 -14.91
CA LYS A 71 2.14 4.28 -16.09
C LYS A 71 2.49 5.14 -17.30
N GLY A 72 3.11 6.30 -17.10
CA GLY A 72 3.53 7.23 -18.16
C GLY A 72 4.89 6.90 -18.79
N ILE A 73 5.67 5.97 -18.25
CA ILE A 73 6.99 5.64 -18.82
C ILE A 73 6.89 4.50 -19.86
N GLY A 74 7.84 4.44 -20.78
CA GLY A 74 7.87 3.41 -21.83
C GLY A 74 7.99 1.99 -21.25
N LYS A 75 7.33 1.01 -21.90
CA LYS A 75 7.15 -0.37 -21.39
C LYS A 75 8.41 -1.04 -20.87
N ASP A 76 9.53 -0.94 -21.59
CA ASP A 76 10.80 -1.57 -21.18
C ASP A 76 11.37 -0.95 -19.89
N LYS A 77 11.24 0.37 -19.75
CA LYS A 77 11.65 1.10 -18.54
C LYS A 77 10.73 0.77 -17.37
N THR A 78 9.42 0.63 -17.61
CA THR A 78 8.45 0.18 -16.60
C THR A 78 8.85 -1.16 -16.02
N ARG A 79 9.18 -2.15 -16.86
CA ARG A 79 9.55 -3.48 -16.36
C ARG A 79 10.77 -3.44 -15.43
N LEU A 80 11.87 -2.81 -15.86
CA LEU A 80 13.09 -2.72 -15.05
C LEU A 80 12.83 -2.00 -13.72
N PHE A 81 12.08 -0.89 -13.79
CA PHE A 81 11.73 -0.14 -12.59
C PHE A 81 10.87 -0.95 -11.61
N LEU A 82 9.90 -1.72 -12.11
CA LEU A 82 9.08 -2.60 -11.26
C LEU A 82 9.90 -3.75 -10.65
N GLU A 83 10.93 -4.25 -11.34
CA GLU A 83 11.85 -5.26 -10.78
C GLU A 83 12.68 -4.70 -9.62
N ASP A 84 13.23 -3.50 -9.78
CA ASP A 84 13.99 -2.82 -8.72
C ASP A 84 13.10 -2.49 -7.51
N LEU A 85 11.89 -1.97 -7.76
CA LEU A 85 10.91 -1.70 -6.71
C LEU A 85 10.53 -2.97 -5.95
N LEU A 86 10.23 -4.06 -6.66
CA LEU A 86 9.87 -5.33 -6.03
C LEU A 86 11.03 -5.85 -5.16
N LYS A 87 12.27 -5.76 -5.64
CA LYS A 87 13.45 -6.14 -4.86
C LYS A 87 13.56 -5.31 -3.58
N ASN A 88 13.39 -4.00 -3.68
CA ASN A 88 13.46 -3.11 -2.52
C ASN A 88 12.35 -3.41 -1.50
N ILE A 89 11.09 -3.54 -1.96
CA ILE A 89 9.95 -3.90 -1.10
C ILE A 89 10.21 -5.24 -0.40
N LYS A 90 10.69 -6.25 -1.13
CA LYS A 90 11.03 -7.56 -0.55
C LYS A 90 12.08 -7.43 0.57
N ASN A 91 13.12 -6.61 0.37
CA ASN A 91 14.14 -6.40 1.40
C ASN A 91 13.55 -5.72 2.64
N LEU A 92 12.84 -4.61 2.46
CA LEU A 92 12.24 -3.86 3.56
C LEU A 92 11.22 -4.69 4.36
N LEU A 93 10.44 -5.54 3.68
CA LEU A 93 9.52 -6.46 4.36
C LEU A 93 10.25 -7.54 5.17
N ASN A 94 11.36 -8.10 4.67
CA ASN A 94 12.17 -9.05 5.43
C ASN A 94 12.82 -8.38 6.65
N GLU A 95 13.44 -7.21 6.48
CA GLU A 95 14.05 -6.47 7.59
C GLU A 95 13.02 -6.12 8.69
N SER A 96 11.82 -5.71 8.27
CA SER A 96 10.71 -5.42 9.19
C SER A 96 10.27 -6.68 9.92
N ARG A 97 10.13 -7.80 9.20
CA ARG A 97 9.78 -9.10 9.76
C ARG A 97 10.78 -9.56 10.81
N GLU A 98 12.06 -9.57 10.47
CA GLU A 98 13.14 -9.98 11.37
C GLU A 98 13.14 -9.12 12.65
N THR A 99 12.96 -7.81 12.51
CA THR A 99 12.91 -6.89 13.65
C THR A 99 11.72 -7.17 14.56
N ILE A 100 10.52 -7.33 13.98
CA ILE A 100 9.28 -7.58 14.71
C ILE A 100 9.32 -8.94 15.41
N GLU A 101 9.73 -9.99 14.70
CA GLU A 101 9.80 -11.36 15.24
C GLU A 101 10.87 -11.48 16.34
N ARG A 102 12.02 -10.82 16.19
CA ARG A 102 13.08 -10.79 17.22
C ARG A 102 12.61 -10.17 18.54
N ILE A 103 11.73 -9.16 18.47
CA ILE A 103 11.17 -8.49 19.65
C ILE A 103 9.92 -9.24 20.17
N ALA A 104 9.50 -10.32 19.49
CA ALA A 104 8.30 -11.10 19.79
C ALA A 104 7.03 -10.23 19.89
N HIS A 105 6.97 -9.14 19.11
CA HIS A 105 5.79 -8.28 19.08
C HIS A 105 4.68 -8.95 18.25
N LEU A 106 3.47 -9.04 18.81
CA LEU A 106 2.33 -9.66 18.15
C LEU A 106 1.51 -8.58 17.42
N ALA A 107 0.84 -8.96 16.32
CA ALA A 107 0.04 -8.00 15.56
C ALA A 107 -1.11 -7.36 16.38
N GLU A 108 -1.61 -8.09 17.37
CA GLU A 108 -2.69 -7.66 18.28
C GLU A 108 -2.16 -6.93 19.52
N SER A 109 -0.83 -6.85 19.69
CA SER A 109 -0.23 -6.07 20.77
C SER A 109 -0.51 -4.57 20.63
N PRO A 110 -0.46 -3.80 21.74
CA PRO A 110 -0.59 -2.36 21.69
C PRO A 110 0.40 -1.71 20.71
N PHE A 111 0.03 -0.56 20.15
CA PHE A 111 0.90 0.15 19.21
C PHE A 111 2.28 0.43 19.85
N PRO A 112 3.40 0.13 19.17
CA PRO A 112 4.72 0.10 19.77
C PRO A 112 5.33 1.49 19.94
N HIS A 113 4.77 2.33 20.81
CA HIS A 113 5.16 3.73 20.95
C HIS A 113 6.50 3.96 21.67
N ASP A 114 6.99 2.98 22.44
CA ASP A 114 8.19 3.14 23.27
C ASP A 114 9.50 2.73 22.58
N SER A 115 9.44 2.17 21.37
CA SER A 115 10.62 1.69 20.65
C SER A 115 10.70 2.29 19.25
N ASP A 116 11.69 3.17 19.02
CA ASP A 116 11.92 3.77 17.70
C ASP A 116 12.25 2.72 16.64
N LEU A 117 13.02 1.70 17.02
CA LEU A 117 13.32 0.56 16.16
C LEU A 117 12.05 -0.16 15.73
N LEU A 118 11.14 -0.43 16.68
CA LEU A 118 9.90 -1.14 16.38
C LEU A 118 8.91 -0.25 15.63
N LYS A 119 8.84 1.06 15.92
CA LYS A 119 8.06 2.05 15.16
C LYS A 119 8.50 2.09 13.70
N ASP A 120 9.80 2.14 13.45
CA ASP A 120 10.37 2.16 12.10
C ASP A 120 10.05 0.86 11.34
N ALA A 121 10.25 -0.31 11.98
CA ALA A 121 9.88 -1.60 11.39
C ALA A 121 8.36 -1.68 11.12
N PHE A 122 7.52 -1.16 12.02
CA PHE A 122 6.08 -1.08 11.81
C PHE A 122 5.72 -0.20 10.61
N SER A 123 6.36 0.97 10.50
CA SER A 123 6.15 1.89 9.38
C SER A 123 6.50 1.23 8.07
N LYS A 124 7.72 0.67 7.97
CA LYS A 124 8.20 -0.03 6.79
C LYS A 124 7.29 -1.18 6.42
N LEU A 125 6.84 -1.99 7.37
CA LEU A 125 5.90 -3.08 7.11
C LEU A 125 4.60 -2.60 6.46
N HIS A 126 3.91 -1.66 7.09
CA HIS A 126 2.59 -1.21 6.64
C HIS A 126 2.69 -0.43 5.32
N GLU A 127 3.68 0.46 5.19
CA GLU A 127 3.90 1.25 3.98
C GLU A 127 4.25 0.34 2.78
N ASN A 128 5.17 -0.62 2.95
CA ASN A 128 5.57 -1.49 1.85
C ASN A 128 4.50 -2.52 1.48
N THR A 129 3.71 -3.00 2.45
CA THR A 129 2.55 -3.87 2.16
C THR A 129 1.51 -3.12 1.33
N ALA A 130 1.22 -1.86 1.69
CA ALA A 130 0.28 -1.03 0.96
C ALA A 130 0.81 -0.58 -0.43
N LEU A 131 2.11 -0.29 -0.54
CA LEU A 131 2.76 0.02 -1.82
C LEU A 131 2.74 -1.19 -2.77
N PHE A 132 3.14 -2.36 -2.27
CA PHE A 132 3.06 -3.61 -3.02
C PHE A 132 1.64 -3.87 -3.50
N THR A 133 0.65 -3.63 -2.64
CA THR A 133 -0.77 -3.76 -2.98
C THR A 133 -1.15 -2.92 -4.20
N ASP A 134 -0.89 -1.61 -4.17
CA ASP A 134 -1.29 -0.76 -5.29
C ASP A 134 -0.50 -1.07 -6.57
N LEU A 135 0.80 -1.36 -6.47
CA LEU A 135 1.62 -1.76 -7.62
C LEU A 135 1.12 -3.06 -8.23
N SER A 136 0.83 -4.04 -7.40
CA SER A 136 0.35 -5.35 -7.82
C SER A 136 -1.00 -5.28 -8.51
N LEU A 137 -1.91 -4.45 -8.00
CA LEU A 137 -3.22 -4.30 -8.61
C LEU A 137 -3.13 -3.51 -9.92
N ALA A 138 -2.27 -2.50 -10.00
CA ALA A 138 -2.08 -1.69 -11.22
C ALA A 138 -1.29 -2.39 -12.33
N PHE A 139 -0.35 -3.28 -11.97
CA PHE A 139 0.52 -4.03 -12.88
C PHE A 139 0.38 -5.55 -12.66
N SER A 140 -0.88 -6.00 -12.60
CA SER A 140 -1.33 -7.39 -12.32
C SER A 140 -0.44 -8.46 -12.95
N LYS A 141 -0.34 -8.48 -14.28
CA LYS A 141 0.41 -9.50 -15.04
C LYS A 141 1.86 -9.65 -14.59
N PHE A 142 2.53 -8.53 -14.31
CA PHE A 142 3.91 -8.55 -13.85
C PHE A 142 4.01 -9.18 -12.45
N PHE A 143 3.22 -8.69 -11.49
CA PHE A 143 3.31 -9.14 -10.11
C PHE A 143 2.78 -10.56 -9.91
N GLU A 144 1.70 -10.96 -10.57
CA GLU A 144 1.20 -12.34 -10.55
C GLU A 144 2.28 -13.31 -11.01
N THR A 145 2.95 -13.00 -12.13
CA THR A 145 4.06 -13.83 -12.64
C THR A 145 5.21 -13.94 -11.63
N LYS A 146 5.56 -12.83 -10.96
CA LYS A 146 6.68 -12.81 -9.99
C LYS A 146 6.31 -13.57 -8.71
N VAL A 147 5.11 -13.40 -8.18
CA VAL A 147 4.65 -14.07 -6.95
C VAL A 147 4.43 -15.56 -7.19
N GLN A 148 3.86 -15.97 -8.33
CA GLN A 148 3.66 -17.37 -8.67
C GLN A 148 4.98 -18.15 -8.78
N LYS A 149 6.05 -17.50 -9.27
CA LYS A 149 7.36 -18.13 -9.46
C LYS A 149 8.27 -18.11 -8.23
N ASP A 150 8.04 -17.21 -7.27
CA ASP A 150 8.87 -17.07 -6.06
C ASP A 150 8.07 -17.43 -4.80
N ARG A 151 8.20 -18.70 -4.37
CA ARG A 151 7.55 -19.21 -3.15
C ARG A 151 8.00 -18.46 -1.89
N LYS A 152 9.25 -17.97 -1.83
CA LYS A 152 9.74 -17.21 -0.68
C LYS A 152 9.06 -15.85 -0.61
N LEU A 153 8.90 -15.18 -1.75
CA LEU A 153 8.12 -13.96 -1.85
C LEU A 153 6.66 -14.22 -1.44
N LYS A 154 6.00 -15.25 -1.96
CA LYS A 154 4.61 -15.58 -1.58
C LYS A 154 4.48 -15.78 -0.07
N THR A 155 5.41 -16.52 0.55
CA THR A 155 5.43 -16.74 2.00
C THR A 155 5.60 -15.43 2.79
N LEU A 156 6.49 -14.55 2.34
CA LEU A 156 6.69 -13.23 2.96
C LEU A 156 5.42 -12.37 2.85
N LEU A 157 4.74 -12.40 1.70
CA LEU A 157 3.50 -11.65 1.49
C LEU A 157 2.35 -12.18 2.34
N VAL A 158 2.21 -13.51 2.51
CA VAL A 158 1.24 -14.10 3.45
C VAL A 158 1.48 -13.58 4.86
N TRP A 159 2.74 -13.56 5.31
CA TRP A 159 3.09 -13.05 6.63
C TRP A 159 2.76 -11.55 6.76
N ALA A 160 3.22 -10.72 5.81
CA ALA A 160 3.02 -9.28 5.85
C ALA A 160 1.53 -8.89 5.80
N TYR A 161 0.75 -9.55 4.94
CA TYR A 161 -0.69 -9.41 4.87
C TYR A 161 -1.35 -9.70 6.22
N ASN A 162 -1.13 -10.90 6.77
CA ASN A 162 -1.80 -11.33 8.00
C ASN A 162 -1.43 -10.43 9.17
N TYR A 163 -0.16 -10.03 9.25
CA TYR A 163 0.30 -9.14 10.30
C TYR A 163 -0.38 -7.77 10.17
N SER A 164 -0.30 -7.13 9.01
CA SER A 164 -0.82 -5.77 8.81
C SER A 164 -2.34 -5.66 8.93
N ILE A 165 -3.11 -6.68 8.54
CA ILE A 165 -4.57 -6.68 8.75
C ILE A 165 -4.90 -6.71 10.24
N LYS A 166 -4.23 -7.58 11.01
CA LYS A 166 -4.52 -7.77 12.44
C LYS A 166 -4.17 -6.57 13.32
N THR A 167 -3.26 -5.70 12.88
CA THR A 167 -2.92 -4.47 13.65
C THR A 167 -4.06 -3.45 13.68
N GLY A 168 -5.00 -3.53 12.73
CA GLY A 168 -6.09 -2.56 12.57
C GLY A 168 -5.59 -1.13 12.33
N VAL A 169 -4.46 -0.99 11.62
CA VAL A 169 -3.86 0.30 11.25
C VAL A 169 -4.38 0.80 9.90
N PHE A 170 -4.74 -0.11 9.01
CA PHE A 170 -5.31 0.26 7.72
C PHE A 170 -6.70 0.86 7.91
N ASP A 171 -6.98 1.92 7.14
CA ASP A 171 -8.35 2.37 6.98
C ASP A 171 -9.14 1.40 6.08
N VAL A 172 -10.46 1.55 6.10
CA VAL A 172 -11.39 0.67 5.39
C VAL A 172 -11.05 0.53 3.91
N ASP A 173 -10.63 1.63 3.26
CA ASP A 173 -10.30 1.63 1.83
C ASP A 173 -8.97 0.93 1.54
N THR A 174 -7.95 1.12 2.39
CA THR A 174 -6.68 0.41 2.28
C THR A 174 -6.88 -1.08 2.53
N GLU A 175 -7.64 -1.44 3.57
CA GLU A 175 -7.93 -2.83 3.91
C GLU A 175 -8.63 -3.56 2.76
N LYS A 176 -9.65 -2.95 2.15
CA LYS A 176 -10.33 -3.49 0.95
C LYS A 176 -9.36 -3.79 -0.18
N LYS A 177 -8.44 -2.87 -0.49
CA LYS A 177 -7.43 -3.07 -1.53
C LYS A 177 -6.43 -4.17 -1.18
N VAL A 178 -5.98 -4.20 0.07
CA VAL A 178 -5.04 -5.22 0.55
C VAL A 178 -5.68 -6.60 0.47
N ASN A 179 -6.95 -6.73 0.85
CA ASN A 179 -7.73 -7.95 0.67
C ASN A 179 -7.89 -8.32 -0.81
N LEU A 180 -8.15 -7.36 -1.70
CA LEU A 180 -8.22 -7.62 -3.14
C LEU A 180 -6.89 -8.14 -3.69
N MET A 181 -5.75 -7.54 -3.31
CA MET A 181 -4.43 -8.04 -3.68
C MET A 181 -4.17 -9.44 -3.11
N ALA A 182 -4.59 -9.69 -1.86
CA ALA A 182 -4.43 -11.00 -1.23
C ALA A 182 -5.20 -12.09 -2.00
N GLN A 183 -6.41 -11.79 -2.50
CA GLN A 183 -7.15 -12.68 -3.39
C GLN A 183 -6.47 -12.84 -4.76
N GLN A 184 -5.91 -11.77 -5.33
CA GLN A 184 -5.18 -11.82 -6.61
C GLN A 184 -4.07 -12.86 -6.59
N HIS A 185 -3.31 -12.89 -5.49
CA HIS A 185 -2.15 -13.78 -5.33
C HIS A 185 -2.47 -15.07 -4.58
N GLU A 186 -3.74 -15.32 -4.26
CA GLU A 186 -4.19 -16.49 -3.51
C GLU A 186 -3.42 -16.62 -2.18
N LEU A 187 -3.27 -15.49 -1.47
CA LEU A 187 -2.83 -15.45 -0.07
C LEU A 187 -3.99 -15.80 0.86
N ILE A 188 -5.21 -15.48 0.41
CA ILE A 188 -6.50 -15.85 1.02
C ILE A 188 -7.39 -16.47 -0.06
N GLU A 189 -8.50 -17.06 0.36
CA GLU A 189 -9.51 -17.58 -0.55
C GLU A 189 -10.05 -16.48 -1.46
N LYS A 190 -10.20 -16.82 -2.75
CA LYS A 190 -10.66 -15.90 -3.78
C LYS A 190 -12.17 -15.95 -3.87
N ASP A 191 -12.83 -14.79 -3.79
CA ASP A 191 -14.27 -14.67 -3.98
C ASP A 191 -14.64 -15.11 -5.41
N GLN A 192 -15.78 -15.77 -5.58
CA GLN A 192 -16.33 -16.12 -6.90
C GLN A 192 -16.56 -14.89 -7.78
N LYS A 193 -16.83 -13.72 -7.17
CA LYS A 193 -17.02 -12.43 -7.83
C LYS A 193 -15.73 -11.59 -7.87
N TYR A 194 -14.57 -12.20 -7.64
CA TYR A 194 -13.30 -11.49 -7.69
C TYR A 194 -13.12 -10.75 -9.02
N PHE A 195 -12.81 -9.46 -8.93
CA PHE A 195 -12.49 -8.64 -10.09
C PHE A 195 -11.47 -7.56 -9.71
N ASN A 196 -10.36 -7.48 -10.45
CA ASN A 196 -9.38 -6.42 -10.26
C ASN A 196 -9.71 -5.22 -11.18
N ALA A 197 -10.38 -4.21 -10.62
CA ALA A 197 -10.73 -2.97 -11.30
C ALA A 197 -9.54 -2.02 -11.56
N TYR A 198 -8.36 -2.29 -10.99
CA TYR A 198 -7.19 -1.41 -11.08
C TYR A 198 -6.26 -1.76 -12.26
N ASP A 199 -6.43 -2.95 -12.84
CA ASP A 199 -5.79 -3.33 -14.08
C ASP A 199 -6.59 -2.75 -15.26
N LYS A 200 -5.99 -1.79 -15.99
CA LYS A 200 -6.64 -1.12 -17.13
C LYS A 200 -7.03 -2.11 -18.24
N GLU A 201 -6.29 -3.20 -18.44
CA GLU A 201 -6.64 -4.20 -19.45
C GLU A 201 -7.83 -5.06 -18.99
N CYS A 202 -7.89 -5.44 -17.71
CA CYS A 202 -9.06 -6.13 -17.16
C CYS A 202 -10.30 -5.23 -17.11
N ALA A 203 -10.15 -3.97 -16.66
CA ALA A 203 -11.23 -3.00 -16.62
C ALA A 203 -11.83 -2.71 -18.00
N LYS A 204 -10.98 -2.63 -19.04
CA LYS A 204 -11.45 -2.45 -20.42
C LYS A 204 -12.25 -3.65 -20.92
N LYS A 205 -11.79 -4.87 -20.66
CA LYS A 205 -12.48 -6.11 -21.08
C LYS A 205 -13.85 -6.25 -20.41
N GLU A 206 -13.96 -5.86 -19.13
CA GLU A 206 -15.24 -5.91 -18.41
C GLU A 206 -16.26 -4.92 -18.97
N LEU A 207 -15.85 -3.68 -19.23
CA LEU A 207 -16.70 -2.68 -19.88
C LEU A 207 -17.19 -3.15 -21.25
N GLU A 208 -16.32 -3.77 -22.04
CA GLU A 208 -16.68 -4.36 -23.33
C GLU A 208 -17.67 -5.53 -23.18
N ALA A 209 -17.53 -6.36 -22.14
CA ALA A 209 -18.43 -7.46 -21.85
C ALA A 209 -19.82 -6.98 -21.39
N GLU A 210 -19.88 -6.00 -20.48
CA GLU A 210 -21.13 -5.37 -20.05
C GLU A 210 -21.87 -4.73 -21.23
N ASP A 211 -21.17 -4.01 -22.09
CA ASP A 211 -21.77 -3.39 -23.28
C ASP A 211 -22.29 -4.43 -24.27
N ALA A 212 -21.58 -5.55 -24.44
CA ALA A 212 -22.04 -6.66 -25.27
C ALA A 212 -23.33 -7.29 -24.69
N GLU A 213 -23.41 -7.47 -23.37
CA GLU A 213 -24.59 -8.02 -22.71
C GLU A 213 -25.80 -7.07 -22.74
N ARG A 214 -25.56 -5.76 -22.56
CA ARG A 214 -26.59 -4.71 -22.73
C ARG A 214 -27.12 -4.69 -24.17
N LYS A 215 -26.27 -4.88 -25.17
CA LYS A 215 -26.70 -4.98 -26.58
C LYS A 215 -27.54 -6.25 -26.83
N ARG A 216 -27.11 -7.41 -26.31
CA ARG A 216 -27.85 -8.68 -26.43
C ARG A 216 -29.20 -8.67 -25.73
N SER A 217 -29.31 -8.03 -24.56
CA SER A 217 -30.59 -7.91 -23.85
C SER A 217 -31.55 -6.94 -24.56
N LYS A 218 -31.05 -5.85 -25.14
CA LYS A 218 -31.83 -4.94 -25.98
C LYS A 218 -32.32 -5.61 -27.26
N SER A 219 -31.49 -6.40 -27.96
CA SER A 219 -31.91 -7.12 -29.16
C SER A 219 -33.00 -8.15 -28.85
N LYS A 220 -32.83 -8.96 -27.79
CA LYS A 220 -33.86 -9.92 -27.33
C LYS A 220 -35.18 -9.25 -26.95
N LYS A 221 -35.12 -8.03 -26.39
CA LYS A 221 -36.32 -7.26 -26.02
C LYS A 221 -37.01 -6.63 -27.24
N ALA A 222 -36.26 -6.28 -28.28
CA ALA A 222 -36.80 -5.79 -29.56
C ALA A 222 -37.44 -6.93 -30.37
N GLU A 223 -36.81 -8.10 -30.40
CA GLU A 223 -37.30 -9.30 -31.08
C GLU A 223 -38.61 -9.83 -30.47
N ARG A 224 -38.74 -9.76 -29.13
CA ARG A 224 -40.01 -10.07 -28.43
C ARG A 224 -41.13 -9.05 -28.66
N LYS A 225 -40.81 -7.85 -29.16
CA LYS A 225 -41.79 -6.78 -29.44
C LYS A 225 -42.24 -6.73 -30.89
N GLN A 226 -41.63 -7.50 -31.80
CA GLN A 226 -42.15 -7.64 -33.16
C GLN A 226 -43.40 -8.53 -33.12
N PRO A 227 -44.54 -8.07 -33.66
CA PRO A 227 -45.73 -8.91 -33.75
C PRO A 227 -45.42 -10.11 -34.64
N LYS A 228 -45.74 -11.31 -34.18
CA LYS A 228 -45.75 -12.50 -35.04
C LYS A 228 -46.82 -12.24 -36.11
N GLY A 229 -46.38 -11.87 -37.30
CA GLY A 229 -47.27 -11.72 -38.45
C GLY A 229 -48.05 -13.01 -38.64
N GLU A 230 -49.38 -12.88 -38.63
CA GLU A 230 -50.33 -13.94 -38.95
C GLU A 230 -50.10 -14.40 -40.40
N LEU A 231 -50.03 -15.73 -40.57
CA LEU A 231 -50.01 -16.44 -41.85
C LEU A 231 -51.41 -16.48 -42.45
#